data_AF-A0A928MY19-F1
#
_entry.id   AF-A0A928MY19-F1
#
_cell.length_a   1.000
_cell.length_b   1.000
_cell.length_c   1.000
_cell.angle_alpha   90.00
_cell.angle_beta   90.00
_cell.angle_gamma   90.00
#
_symmetry.space_group_name_H-M   'P 1'
#
loop_
_entity.id
_entity.type
_entity.pdbx_description
1 polymer ?
#
loop_
_entity_poly.entity_id
_entity_poly.type
_entity_poly.pdbx_seq_one_letter_code
_entity_poly.pdbx_strand_id
1 'polypeptide(L)'
;MDWIKGLKGTVKKTGEAVYEKSAQLVELTKVKVKVAKAEGDIDKLFELLGTKLYDEYKAGAELPEEIKEICVSLDGKYRELETLVAQTDEIKELQECPSCKGKNPADAKFCSKCGEKLV
;
A
#
# COMPACT_ATOMS: atom_id res chain seq x y z
N MET A 1 7.27 -6.59 16.12
CA MET A 1 6.47 -6.04 14.99
C MET A 1 7.29 -6.05 13.70
N ASP A 2 7.90 -7.17 13.33
CA ASP A 2 8.81 -7.23 12.18
C ASP A 2 8.08 -7.38 10.84
N TRP A 3 6.84 -7.85 10.86
CA TRP A 3 5.99 -7.97 9.67
C TRP A 3 5.63 -6.60 9.07
N ILE A 4 5.46 -5.56 9.91
CA ILE A 4 5.18 -4.17 9.50
C ILE A 4 6.38 -3.53 8.77
N LYS A 5 7.61 -3.83 9.20
CA LYS A 5 8.82 -3.37 8.49
C LYS A 5 8.95 -4.02 7.11
N GLY A 6 8.48 -5.27 6.97
CA GLY A 6 8.38 -5.96 5.68
C GLY A 6 7.47 -5.23 4.70
N LEU A 7 6.30 -4.78 5.16
CA LEU A 7 5.33 -4.01 4.36
C LEU A 7 5.90 -2.68 3.84
N LYS A 8 6.54 -1.87 4.72
CA LYS A 8 7.18 -0.60 4.31
C LYS A 8 8.37 -0.80 3.35
N GLY A 9 9.05 -1.96 3.42
CA GLY A 9 10.21 -2.27 2.58
C GLY A 9 9.88 -2.59 1.13
N THR A 10 8.71 -3.16 0.86
CA THR A 10 8.31 -3.65 -0.48
C THR A 10 8.06 -2.52 -1.50
N VAL A 11 7.68 -1.33 -1.04
CA VAL A 11 7.38 -0.17 -1.91
C VAL A 11 8.65 0.50 -2.46
N LYS A 12 9.76 0.43 -1.72
CA LYS A 12 10.97 1.25 -1.98
C LYS A 12 11.86 0.73 -3.12
N LYS A 13 11.59 -0.45 -3.69
CA LYS A 13 12.36 -1.02 -4.80
C LYS A 13 11.58 -0.92 -6.12
N THR A 14 11.81 0.14 -6.89
CA THR A 14 11.65 0.07 -8.35
C THR A 14 12.54 1.10 -9.01
N GLY A 15 13.75 0.67 -9.39
CA GLY A 15 14.62 1.39 -10.31
C GLY A 15 14.16 1.12 -11.75
N GLU A 16 13.80 2.20 -12.43
CA GLU A 16 13.88 2.46 -13.88
C GLU A 16 13.72 1.25 -14.84
N ALA A 17 12.48 1.01 -15.28
CA ALA A 17 12.23 0.46 -16.61
C ALA A 17 11.29 1.43 -17.33
N VAL A 18 11.82 2.14 -18.32
CA VAL A 18 11.06 3.04 -19.20
C VAL A 18 10.22 2.16 -20.13
N TYR A 19 8.95 1.92 -19.75
CA TYR A 19 7.94 1.35 -20.64
C TYR A 19 6.76 2.32 -20.73
N GLU A 20 6.34 2.61 -21.97
CA GLU A 20 5.36 3.62 -22.33
C GLU A 20 4.04 3.50 -21.56
N LYS A 21 3.59 4.63 -20.98
CA LYS A 21 2.23 5.00 -20.55
C LYS A 21 1.16 3.88 -20.64
N SER A 22 1.31 2.83 -19.86
CA SER A 22 0.30 1.78 -19.73
C SER A 22 -0.69 2.17 -18.62
N ALA A 23 -1.97 1.83 -18.78
CA ALA A 23 -3.01 2.12 -17.79
C ALA A 23 -2.70 1.50 -16.42
N GLN A 24 -2.01 0.36 -16.41
CA GLN A 24 -1.51 -0.36 -15.25
C GLN A 24 -0.48 0.45 -14.45
N LEU A 25 0.47 1.14 -15.11
CA LEU A 25 1.44 1.98 -14.41
C LEU A 25 0.77 3.17 -13.72
N VAL A 26 -0.24 3.76 -14.34
CA VAL A 26 -1.02 4.85 -13.75
C VAL A 26 -1.77 4.34 -12.52
N GLU A 27 -2.41 3.18 -12.61
CA GLU A 27 -3.15 2.58 -11.50
C GLU A 27 -2.23 2.18 -10.35
N LEU A 28 -1.10 1.54 -10.65
CA LEU A 28 -0.07 1.21 -9.66
C LEU A 28 0.47 2.47 -8.97
N THR A 29 0.71 3.56 -9.71
CA THR A 29 1.16 4.83 -9.14
C THR A 29 0.13 5.40 -8.17
N LYS A 30 -1.17 5.37 -8.53
CA LYS A 30 -2.25 5.83 -7.66
C LYS A 30 -2.30 5.03 -6.36
N VAL A 31 -2.21 3.70 -6.44
CA VAL A 31 -2.21 2.85 -5.24
C VAL A 31 -0.96 3.12 -4.39
N LYS A 32 0.23 3.25 -4.99
CA LYS A 32 1.47 3.60 -4.27
C LYS A 32 1.39 4.93 -3.52
N VAL A 33 0.74 5.95 -4.08
CA VAL A 33 0.50 7.22 -3.37
C VAL A 33 -0.39 7.03 -2.14
N LYS A 34 -1.43 6.19 -2.24
CA LYS A 34 -2.28 5.85 -1.09
C LYS A 34 -1.50 5.09 -0.02
N VAL A 35 -0.65 4.15 -0.42
CA VAL A 35 0.25 3.43 0.51
C VAL A 35 1.15 4.41 1.26
N ALA A 36 1.85 5.29 0.55
CA ALA A 36 2.71 6.29 1.18
C ALA A 36 1.95 7.21 2.15
N LYS A 37 0.70 7.55 1.81
CA LYS A 37 -0.17 8.31 2.72
C LYS A 37 -0.52 7.51 3.98
N ALA A 38 -0.96 6.26 3.84
CA ALA A 38 -1.30 5.41 4.98
C ALA A 38 -0.08 5.20 5.90
N GLU A 39 1.11 4.98 5.33
CA GLU A 39 2.35 4.89 6.10
C GLU A 39 2.66 6.18 6.88
N GLY A 40 2.49 7.33 6.25
CA GLY A 40 2.66 8.63 6.92
C GLY A 40 1.61 8.90 8.00
N ASP A 41 0.37 8.46 7.81
CA ASP A 41 -0.68 8.54 8.83
C ASP A 41 -0.36 7.64 10.03
N ILE A 42 0.17 6.43 9.79
CA ILE A 42 0.62 5.51 10.84
C ILE A 42 1.74 6.15 11.66
N ASP A 43 2.74 6.74 11.01
CA ASP A 43 3.87 7.39 11.70
C ASP A 43 3.39 8.53 12.60
N LYS A 44 2.49 9.38 12.11
CA LYS A 44 1.87 10.45 12.91
C LYS A 44 1.06 9.93 14.09
N LEU A 45 0.33 8.83 13.92
CA LEU A 45 -0.44 8.23 15.01
C LEU A 45 0.49 7.66 16.09
N PHE A 46 1.63 7.09 15.73
CA PHE A 46 2.64 6.66 16.72
C PHE A 46 3.29 7.83 17.44
N GLU A 47 3.59 8.93 16.75
CA GLU A 47 4.10 10.15 17.39
C GLU A 47 3.08 10.70 18.40
N LEU A 48 1.80 10.76 18.02
CA LEU A 48 0.72 11.19 18.90
C LEU A 48 0.56 10.25 20.10
N LEU A 49 0.55 8.94 19.86
CA LEU A 49 0.49 7.91 20.89
C LEU A 49 1.61 8.09 21.92
N GLY A 50 2.86 8.21 21.44
CA GLY A 50 4.02 8.38 22.30
C GLY A 50 3.98 9.67 23.13
N THR A 51 3.53 10.77 22.51
CA THR A 51 3.36 12.06 23.20
C THR A 51 2.35 11.93 24.33
N LYS A 52 1.17 11.37 24.05
CA LYS A 52 0.10 11.17 25.04
C LYS A 52 0.55 10.25 26.17
N LEU A 53 1.17 9.11 25.86
CA LEU A 53 1.67 8.19 26.88
C LEU A 53 2.68 8.85 27.82
N TYR A 54 3.57 9.70 27.28
CA TYR A 54 4.56 10.39 28.09
C TYR A 54 3.94 11.47 28.99
N ASP A 55 2.98 12.25 28.46
CA ASP A 55 2.26 13.26 29.23
C ASP A 55 1.51 12.64 30.42
N GLU A 56 0.83 11.52 30.18
CA GLU A 56 0.09 10.77 31.20
C GLU A 56 1.01 10.14 32.24
N TYR A 57 2.14 9.58 31.81
CA TYR A 57 3.20 9.11 32.71
C TYR A 57 3.70 10.24 33.62
N LYS A 58 3.91 11.45 33.07
CA LYS A 58 4.32 12.64 33.84
C LYS A 58 3.24 13.13 34.79
N ALA A 59 1.97 12.97 34.42
CA ALA A 59 0.81 13.32 35.25
C ALA A 59 0.50 12.27 36.34
N GLY A 60 1.09 11.06 36.25
CA GLY A 60 0.83 9.96 37.17
C GLY A 60 -0.54 9.31 37.00
N ALA A 61 -1.16 9.48 35.83
CA ALA A 61 -2.47 8.94 35.52
C ALA A 61 -2.39 7.48 35.03
N GLU A 62 -3.47 6.73 35.22
CA GLU A 62 -3.65 5.43 34.56
C GLU A 62 -4.07 5.62 33.10
N LEU A 63 -3.67 4.67 32.25
CA LEU A 63 -3.77 4.70 30.79
C LEU A 63 -5.15 5.23 30.30
N PRO A 64 -5.21 6.42 29.67
CA PRO A 64 -6.50 7.03 29.29
C PRO A 64 -7.22 6.31 28.15
N GLU A 65 -8.54 6.53 28.06
CA GLU A 65 -9.37 6.05 26.95
C GLU A 65 -8.89 6.58 25.59
N GLU A 66 -8.34 7.80 25.53
CA GLU A 66 -7.77 8.42 24.32
C GLU A 66 -6.63 7.57 23.72
N ILE A 67 -5.85 6.88 24.55
CA ILE A 67 -4.80 5.95 24.10
C ILE A 67 -5.42 4.77 23.34
N LYS A 68 -6.54 4.24 23.82
CA LYS A 68 -7.24 3.14 23.14
C LYS A 68 -7.77 3.58 21.78
N GLU A 69 -8.34 4.78 21.69
CA GLU A 69 -8.84 5.33 20.43
C GLU A 69 -7.73 5.48 19.39
N ILE A 70 -6.53 5.93 19.81
CA ILE A 70 -5.35 5.99 18.94
C ILE A 70 -4.93 4.60 18.47
N CYS A 71 -4.93 3.60 19.35
CA CYS A 71 -4.63 2.20 19.00
C CYS A 71 -5.65 1.62 17.99
N VAL A 72 -6.95 1.84 18.20
CA VAL A 72 -8.00 1.42 17.27
C VAL A 72 -7.81 2.07 15.89
N SER A 73 -7.42 3.35 15.87
CA SER A 73 -7.12 4.07 14.62
C SER A 73 -5.90 3.50 13.91
N LEU A 74 -4.84 3.14 14.66
CA LEU A 74 -3.66 2.46 14.13
C LEU A 74 -4.03 1.11 13.51
N ASP A 75 -4.83 0.29 14.19
CA ASP A 75 -5.30 -0.99 13.66
C ASP A 75 -6.05 -0.82 12.34
N GLY A 76 -6.92 0.19 12.26
CA GLY A 76 -7.63 0.55 11.04
C GLY A 76 -6.67 0.92 9.89
N LYS A 77 -5.65 1.72 10.18
CA LYS A 77 -4.65 2.12 9.19
C LYS A 77 -3.78 0.96 8.72
N TYR A 78 -3.47 0.01 9.60
CA TYR A 78 -2.76 -1.20 9.21
C TYR A 78 -3.58 -2.08 8.26
N ARG A 79 -4.88 -2.27 8.53
CA ARG A 79 -5.77 -2.99 7.61
C ARG A 79 -5.91 -2.30 6.26
N GLU A 80 -5.97 -0.97 6.25
CA GLU A 80 -5.95 -0.17 5.01
C GLU A 80 -4.66 -0.43 4.23
N LEU A 81 -3.50 -0.39 4.90
CA LEU A 81 -2.20 -0.64 4.30
C LEU A 81 -2.09 -2.06 3.71
N GLU A 82 -2.50 -3.08 4.45
CA GLU A 82 -2.54 -4.48 3.96
C GLU A 82 -3.35 -4.61 2.67
N THR A 83 -4.54 -4.01 2.65
CA THR A 83 -5.44 -4.02 1.48
C THR A 83 -4.78 -3.34 0.27
N LEU A 84 -4.16 -2.18 0.48
CA LEU A 84 -3.50 -1.43 -0.58
C LEU A 84 -2.27 -2.18 -1.13
N VAL A 85 -1.50 -2.85 -0.27
CA VAL A 85 -0.35 -3.66 -0.72
C VAL A 85 -0.81 -4.85 -1.55
N ALA A 86 -1.85 -5.58 -1.12
CA ALA A 86 -2.43 -6.68 -1.89
C ALA A 86 -2.88 -6.20 -3.29
N GLN A 87 -3.53 -5.04 -3.39
CA GLN A 87 -3.89 -4.43 -4.67
C GLN A 87 -2.68 -4.13 -5.56
N THR A 88 -1.54 -3.73 -4.99
CA THR A 88 -0.33 -3.53 -5.80
C THR A 88 0.18 -4.83 -6.41
N ASP A 89 0.03 -5.95 -5.71
CA ASP A 89 0.50 -7.25 -6.20
C ASP A 89 -0.44 -7.78 -7.29
N GLU A 90 -1.75 -7.67 -7.10
CA GLU A 90 -2.75 -8.00 -8.14
C GLU A 90 -2.51 -7.20 -9.44
N ILE A 91 -2.20 -5.91 -9.34
CA ILE A 91 -1.92 -5.08 -10.53
C ILE A 91 -0.63 -5.54 -11.25
N LYS A 92 0.39 -5.99 -10.50
CA LYS A 92 1.66 -6.48 -11.08
C LYS A 92 1.49 -7.84 -11.76
N GLU A 93 0.52 -8.65 -11.34
CA GLU A 93 0.20 -9.93 -11.98
C GLU A 93 -0.61 -9.79 -13.28
N LEU A 94 -0.82 -8.56 -13.75
CA LEU A 94 -1.50 -8.27 -15.01
C LEU A 94 -0.53 -7.67 -16.03
N GLN A 95 -0.72 -8.00 -17.30
CA GLN A 95 -0.06 -7.36 -18.45
C GLN A 95 -1.09 -6.70 -19.38
N GLU A 96 -0.71 -5.60 -19.99
CA GLU A 96 -1.53 -4.92 -21.00
C GLU A 96 -1.23 -5.44 -22.40
N CYS A 97 -2.29 -5.75 -23.15
CA CYS A 97 -2.16 -6.12 -24.56
C CYS A 97 -1.60 -4.95 -25.37
N PRO A 98 -0.52 -5.13 -26.15
CA PRO A 98 0.08 -4.05 -26.93
C PRO A 98 -0.86 -3.52 -28.02
N SER A 99 -1.69 -4.40 -28.59
CA SER A 99 -2.62 -4.13 -29.69
C SER A 99 -3.87 -3.37 -29.24
N CYS A 100 -4.59 -3.87 -28.23
CA CYS A 100 -5.90 -3.33 -27.84
C CYS A 100 -5.99 -2.73 -26.42
N LYS A 101 -4.88 -2.72 -25.67
CA LYS A 101 -4.78 -2.27 -24.27
C LYS A 101 -5.71 -2.98 -23.28
N GLY A 102 -6.17 -4.19 -23.63
CA GLY A 102 -6.91 -5.05 -22.70
C GLY A 102 -5.97 -5.57 -21.60
N LYS A 103 -6.45 -5.63 -20.35
CA LYS A 103 -5.71 -6.24 -19.23
C LYS A 103 -5.85 -7.75 -19.28
N ASN A 104 -4.76 -8.49 -19.16
CA ASN A 104 -4.73 -9.95 -19.15
C ASN A 104 -3.80 -10.43 -18.03
N PRO A 105 -3.96 -11.66 -17.53
CA PRO A 105 -2.96 -12.28 -16.64
C PRO A 105 -1.55 -12.20 -17.23
N ALA A 106 -0.54 -12.01 -16.38
CA ALA A 106 0.86 -11.88 -16.81
C ALA A 106 1.39 -13.14 -17.54
N ASP A 107 0.76 -14.29 -17.36
CA ASP A 107 1.07 -15.55 -18.03
C ASP A 107 0.16 -15.86 -19.24
N ALA A 108 -0.79 -14.98 -19.57
CA ALA A 108 -1.71 -15.18 -20.68
C ALA A 108 -0.96 -15.18 -22.02
N LYS A 109 -1.14 -16.24 -22.82
CA LYS A 109 -0.51 -16.38 -24.14
C LYS A 109 -1.16 -15.53 -25.24
N PHE A 110 -2.46 -15.27 -25.09
CA PHE A 110 -3.25 -14.49 -26.05
C PHE A 110 -4.13 -13.49 -25.30
N CYS A 111 -4.43 -12.37 -25.94
CA CYS A 111 -5.33 -11.38 -25.39
C CYS A 111 -6.77 -11.87 -25.43
N SER A 112 -7.42 -11.87 -24.27
CA SER A 112 -8.84 -12.23 -24.11
C SER A 112 -9.81 -11.30 -24.85
N LYS A 113 -9.37 -10.07 -25.18
CA LYS A 113 -10.21 -9.06 -25.84
C LYS A 113 -10.06 -9.04 -27.36
N CYS A 114 -8.86 -9.23 -27.89
CA CYS A 114 -8.59 -9.09 -29.34
C CYS A 114 -7.83 -10.26 -29.98
N GLY A 115 -7.44 -11.28 -29.22
CA GLY A 115 -6.73 -12.46 -29.75
C GLY A 115 -5.25 -12.26 -30.06
N GLU A 116 -4.70 -11.06 -29.85
CA GLU A 116 -3.26 -10.77 -30.04
C GLU A 116 -2.39 -11.71 -29.20
N LYS A 117 -1.29 -12.22 -29.77
CA LYS A 117 -0.35 -13.03 -29.00
C LYS A 117 0.46 -12.14 -28.05
N LEU A 118 0.55 -12.54 -26.78
CA LEU A 118 1.22 -11.74 -25.72
C LEU A 118 2.59 -12.31 -25.36
N VAL A 119 2.70 -13.64 -25.20
CA VAL A 119 3.95 -14.38 -24.91
C VAL A 119 4.10 -15.59 -25.84
#